data_AF-A0A3C1ZMA9-F1
#
_entry.id   AF-A0A3C1ZMA9-F1
#
_cell.length_a   1.000
_cell.length_b   1.000
_cell.length_c   1.000
_cell.angle_alpha   90.00
_cell.angle_beta   90.00
_cell.angle_gamma   90.00
#
_symmetry.space_group_name_H-M   'P 1'
#
loop_
_entity.id
_entity.type
_entity.pdbx_description
1 polymer ?
#
loop_
_entity_poly.entity_id
_entity_poly.type
_entity_poly.pdbx_seq_one_letter_code
_entity_poly.pdbx_strand_id
1 'polypeptide(L)'
;MIAAVDAQQVVNRPCRQGRGHSKGFERMLAERLLEYSQKLDSYTGARDRMRAEGRRSMSKTDEDATFMRMKEDHMLNGQLKPGYNIQNIVDSGYVVGTYCSRDRTDQHTLVPAMEQLRQRLGFDYQGVCADSGYDCLENYRYLEGRGMDAYIKTQTYEQNKKRKVRKDPGNKLNMTYDGKKDQLRCANNTVLHNTGRKGSDGTCLYDAKRGCVGCAYRRACMKGQAAKQRFKRMQYNPVAEEYRAKSLANITSEKGVEARLNRSIQAEGSFTLIKDALGLRRFLTKGMANVETEWILLCMAANALRLQAKIRSGRLGIPTWYHLDTADPLDEAV
;
A
#
# COMPACT_ATOMS: atom_id res chain seq x y z
N MET A 1 -44.65 -20.01 32.14
CA MET A 1 -44.30 -19.20 30.95
C MET A 1 -44.01 -17.79 31.42
N ILE A 2 -42.75 -17.35 31.41
CA ILE A 2 -42.44 -15.94 31.67
C ILE A 2 -42.85 -15.18 30.41
N ALA A 3 -43.88 -14.35 30.50
CA ALA A 3 -44.30 -13.51 29.38
C ALA A 3 -43.13 -12.58 29.02
N ALA A 4 -42.67 -12.63 27.77
CA ALA A 4 -41.66 -11.69 27.30
C ALA A 4 -42.25 -10.28 27.38
N VAL A 5 -41.69 -9.46 28.26
CA VAL A 5 -42.08 -8.05 28.40
C VAL A 5 -41.34 -7.25 27.33
N ASP A 6 -42.08 -6.54 26.49
CA ASP A 6 -41.51 -5.64 25.49
C ASP A 6 -40.87 -4.42 26.17
N ALA A 7 -39.57 -4.24 25.95
CA ALA A 7 -38.81 -3.13 26.51
C ALA A 7 -39.37 -1.76 26.08
N GLN A 8 -39.90 -1.62 24.87
CA GLN A 8 -40.49 -0.39 24.39
C GLN A 8 -41.76 -0.04 25.20
N GLN A 9 -42.58 -1.05 25.50
CA GLN A 9 -43.77 -0.87 26.33
C GLN A 9 -43.41 -0.43 27.76
N VAL A 10 -42.32 -0.94 28.34
CA VAL A 10 -41.85 -0.55 29.68
C VAL A 10 -41.36 0.90 29.70
N VAL A 11 -40.61 1.32 28.68
CA VAL A 11 -40.11 2.71 28.57
C VAL A 11 -41.25 3.72 28.36
N ASN A 12 -42.30 3.33 27.63
CA ASN A 12 -43.47 4.16 27.36
C ASN A 12 -44.38 4.39 28.58
N ARG A 13 -44.22 3.62 29.68
CA ARG A 13 -44.99 3.84 30.91
C ARG A 13 -44.63 5.18 31.55
N PRO A 14 -45.59 5.90 32.17
CA PRO A 14 -45.31 7.16 32.85
C PRO A 14 -44.33 6.94 34.02
N CYS A 15 -43.30 7.79 34.11
CA CYS A 15 -42.33 7.79 35.21
C CYS A 15 -42.27 9.20 35.80
N ARG A 16 -42.31 9.28 37.14
CA ARG A 16 -42.12 10.55 37.85
C ARG A 16 -40.69 11.04 37.63
N GLN A 17 -40.53 12.31 37.28
CA GLN A 17 -39.22 12.96 37.06
C GLN A 17 -39.02 14.05 38.13
N GLY A 18 -37.79 14.26 38.59
CA GLY A 18 -37.46 15.30 39.58
C GLY A 18 -36.42 14.87 40.62
N ARG A 19 -35.99 15.81 41.48
CA ARG A 19 -35.07 15.49 42.60
C ARG A 19 -35.75 14.55 43.59
N GLY A 20 -35.07 13.46 43.96
CA GLY A 20 -35.58 12.47 44.92
C GLY A 20 -36.32 11.27 44.31
N HIS A 21 -36.50 11.22 42.98
CA HIS A 21 -37.09 10.07 42.29
C HIS A 21 -36.02 9.31 41.48
N SER A 22 -35.83 8.02 41.78
CA SER A 22 -34.99 7.12 40.98
C SER A 22 -35.82 6.34 39.97
N LYS A 23 -35.21 6.02 38.82
CA LYS A 23 -35.83 5.12 37.83
C LYS A 23 -36.00 3.73 38.45
N GLY A 24 -37.18 3.13 38.28
CA GLY A 24 -37.40 1.73 38.64
C GLY A 24 -36.46 0.80 37.89
N PHE A 25 -36.05 -0.30 38.53
CA PHE A 25 -35.09 -1.27 37.97
C PHE A 25 -35.52 -1.81 36.59
N GLU A 26 -36.80 -2.13 36.42
CA GLU A 26 -37.35 -2.60 35.14
C GLU A 26 -37.19 -1.57 34.01
N ARG A 27 -37.45 -0.28 34.31
CA ARG A 27 -37.28 0.79 33.32
C ARG A 27 -35.80 0.97 32.96
N MET A 28 -34.90 0.91 33.93
CA MET A 28 -33.46 0.99 33.70
C MET A 28 -32.98 -0.15 32.78
N LEU A 29 -33.45 -1.37 33.02
CA LEU A 29 -33.14 -2.52 32.17
C LEU A 29 -33.71 -2.36 30.75
N ALA A 30 -34.96 -1.91 30.63
CA ALA A 30 -35.61 -1.70 29.34
C ALA A 30 -34.90 -0.62 28.49
N GLU A 31 -34.55 0.52 29.08
CA GLU A 31 -33.77 1.58 28.42
C GLU A 31 -32.42 1.05 27.93
N ARG A 32 -31.72 0.27 28.77
CA ARG A 32 -30.41 -0.30 28.43
C ARG A 32 -30.51 -1.38 27.35
N LEU A 33 -31.59 -2.16 27.33
CA LEU A 33 -31.85 -3.17 26.31
C LEU A 33 -32.12 -2.50 24.95
N LEU A 34 -32.92 -1.45 24.91
CA LEU A 34 -33.14 -0.66 23.69
C LEU A 34 -31.84 0.00 23.19
N GLU A 35 -31.05 0.58 24.09
CA GLU A 35 -29.73 1.15 23.77
C GLU A 35 -28.79 0.08 23.17
N TYR A 36 -28.76 -1.12 23.76
CA TYR A 36 -27.95 -2.23 23.24
C TYR A 36 -28.47 -2.77 21.91
N SER A 37 -29.78 -2.82 21.71
CA SER A 37 -30.38 -3.19 20.43
C SER A 37 -29.96 -2.21 19.34
N GLN A 38 -30.09 -0.90 19.57
CA GLN A 38 -29.68 0.13 18.62
C GLN A 38 -28.18 0.05 18.30
N LYS A 39 -27.34 -0.19 19.32
CA LYS A 39 -25.90 -0.40 19.12
C LYS A 39 -25.60 -1.65 18.28
N LEU A 40 -26.33 -2.74 18.52
CA LEU A 40 -26.17 -3.98 17.76
C LEU A 40 -26.56 -3.79 16.29
N ASP A 41 -27.64 -3.09 16.02
CA ASP A 41 -28.08 -2.75 14.66
C ASP A 41 -27.02 -1.90 13.94
N SER A 42 -26.48 -0.87 14.62
CA SER A 42 -25.39 -0.05 14.11
C SER A 42 -24.13 -0.87 13.79
N TYR A 43 -23.73 -1.79 14.68
CA TYR A 43 -22.56 -2.66 14.44
C TYR A 43 -22.80 -3.66 13.30
N THR A 44 -24.03 -4.15 13.16
CA THR A 44 -24.42 -5.05 12.08
C THR A 44 -24.36 -4.33 10.74
N GLY A 45 -24.94 -3.13 10.65
CA GLY A 45 -24.88 -2.30 9.45
C GLY A 45 -23.44 -1.94 9.05
N ALA A 46 -22.61 -1.52 10.00
CA ALA A 46 -21.20 -1.22 9.75
C ALA A 46 -20.42 -2.46 9.26
N ARG A 47 -20.69 -3.64 9.84
CA ARG A 47 -20.07 -4.91 9.42
C ARG A 47 -20.49 -5.30 7.99
N ASP A 48 -21.77 -5.16 7.68
CA ASP A 48 -22.30 -5.56 6.39
C ASP A 48 -21.81 -4.61 5.28
N ARG A 49 -21.72 -3.30 5.57
CA ARG A 49 -21.04 -2.32 4.71
C ARG A 49 -19.57 -2.65 4.48
N MET A 50 -18.82 -2.97 5.55
CA MET A 50 -17.41 -3.39 5.41
C MET A 50 -17.25 -4.62 4.52
N ARG A 51 -18.15 -5.60 4.64
CA ARG A 51 -18.15 -6.81 3.78
C ARG A 51 -18.46 -6.47 2.33
N ALA A 52 -19.49 -5.66 2.07
CA ALA A 52 -19.89 -5.26 0.73
C ALA A 52 -18.76 -4.50 0.01
N GLU A 53 -17.99 -3.69 0.74
CA GLU A 53 -16.88 -2.92 0.22
C GLU A 53 -15.52 -3.66 0.30
N GLY A 54 -15.50 -4.92 0.73
CA GLY A 54 -14.28 -5.74 0.80
C GLY A 54 -13.24 -5.29 1.83
N ARG A 55 -13.60 -4.44 2.80
CA ARG A 55 -12.66 -3.90 3.81
C ARG A 55 -12.86 -4.50 5.20
N ARG A 56 -11.84 -4.35 6.04
CA ARG A 56 -11.78 -4.95 7.40
C ARG A 56 -11.93 -3.95 8.55
N SER A 57 -11.96 -2.65 8.25
CA SER A 57 -12.08 -1.61 9.28
C SER A 57 -12.66 -0.34 8.69
N MET A 58 -13.37 0.42 9.51
CA MET A 58 -14.00 1.68 9.15
C MET A 58 -14.11 2.57 10.39
N SER A 59 -13.95 3.88 10.25
CA SER A 59 -14.21 4.82 11.35
C SER A 59 -15.71 4.95 11.62
N LYS A 60 -16.09 5.07 12.90
CA LYS A 60 -17.49 5.29 13.31
C LYS A 60 -17.98 6.71 12.97
N THR A 61 -17.07 7.68 12.84
CA THR A 61 -17.41 9.10 12.65
C THR A 61 -17.14 9.61 11.25
N ASP A 62 -16.42 8.82 10.45
CA ASP A 62 -16.15 9.05 9.03
C ASP A 62 -16.10 7.69 8.34
N GLU A 63 -17.27 7.21 7.94
CA GLU A 63 -17.41 5.84 7.46
C GLU A 63 -16.62 5.55 6.18
N ASP A 64 -16.07 6.52 5.48
CA ASP A 64 -15.19 6.24 4.34
C ASP A 64 -13.73 6.00 4.76
N ALA A 65 -13.33 6.45 5.94
CA ALA A 65 -11.97 6.33 6.45
C ALA A 65 -11.66 4.92 6.97
N THR A 66 -10.46 4.42 6.67
CA THR A 66 -9.96 3.12 7.14
C THR A 66 -8.97 3.35 8.29
N PHE A 67 -8.96 2.44 9.28
CA PHE A 67 -7.93 2.48 10.33
C PHE A 67 -6.57 2.04 9.76
N MET A 68 -5.62 2.97 9.74
CA MET A 68 -4.28 2.81 9.17
C MET A 68 -3.21 3.12 10.22
N ARG A 69 -2.02 2.54 10.02
CA ARG A 69 -0.85 2.88 10.85
C ARG A 69 -0.26 4.17 10.32
N MET A 70 -0.23 5.20 11.15
CA MET A 70 0.33 6.50 10.78
C MET A 70 1.85 6.50 10.97
N LYS A 71 2.57 7.34 10.21
CA LYS A 71 4.01 7.58 10.44
C LYS A 71 4.24 8.25 11.80
N GLU A 72 3.37 9.18 12.18
CA GLU A 72 3.39 9.83 13.49
C GLU A 72 2.65 8.98 14.53
N ASP A 73 3.44 8.22 15.31
CA ASP A 73 2.99 7.45 16.46
C ASP A 73 3.47 8.10 17.76
N HIS A 74 2.91 9.27 18.08
CA HIS A 74 3.28 10.04 19.28
C HIS A 74 3.16 9.22 20.58
N MET A 75 2.21 8.29 20.62
CA MET A 75 1.96 7.43 21.78
C MET A 75 2.85 6.18 21.80
N LEU A 76 3.64 5.94 20.74
CA LEU A 76 4.51 4.77 20.53
C LEU A 76 3.82 3.42 20.80
N ASN A 77 2.50 3.37 20.65
CA ASN A 77 1.68 2.22 21.00
C ASN A 77 1.14 1.50 19.75
N GLY A 78 1.52 1.95 18.55
CA GLY A 78 1.06 1.40 17.29
C GLY A 78 -0.42 1.60 17.01
N GLN A 79 -1.08 2.55 17.70
CA GLN A 79 -2.51 2.79 17.55
C GLN A 79 -2.85 3.18 16.11
N LEU A 80 -3.76 2.43 15.50
CA LEU A 80 -4.30 2.77 14.19
C LEU A 80 -5.18 4.01 14.30
N LYS A 81 -5.05 4.93 13.36
CA LYS A 81 -5.88 6.12 13.25
C LYS A 81 -6.70 6.05 11.95
N PRO A 82 -7.94 6.56 11.94
CA PRO A 82 -8.71 6.63 10.72
C PRO A 82 -8.05 7.61 9.75
N GLY A 83 -7.90 7.19 8.50
CA GLY A 83 -7.29 8.02 7.46
C GLY A 83 -7.52 7.46 6.07
N TYR A 84 -6.96 8.19 5.11
CA TYR A 84 -6.97 7.87 3.68
C TYR A 84 -5.54 7.74 3.20
N ASN A 85 -5.32 6.82 2.26
CA ASN A 85 -4.05 6.65 1.60
C ASN A 85 -4.04 7.46 0.30
N ILE A 86 -3.34 8.59 0.34
CA ILE A 86 -3.30 9.56 -0.75
C ILE A 86 -2.06 9.33 -1.60
N GLN A 87 -2.26 9.21 -2.91
CA GLN A 87 -1.21 9.02 -3.91
C GLN A 87 -1.02 10.29 -4.72
N ASN A 88 0.23 10.72 -4.89
CA ASN A 88 0.58 11.81 -5.81
C ASN A 88 1.28 11.24 -7.04
N ILE A 89 0.86 11.71 -8.22
CA ILE A 89 1.56 11.49 -9.48
C ILE A 89 2.19 12.82 -9.87
N VAL A 90 3.51 12.82 -10.00
CA VAL A 90 4.31 14.02 -10.20
C VAL A 90 5.08 13.90 -11.50
N ASP A 91 5.04 14.95 -12.31
CA ASP A 91 5.83 15.10 -13.52
C ASP A 91 6.41 16.51 -13.58
N SER A 92 7.69 16.63 -13.90
CA SER A 92 8.42 17.91 -14.00
C SER A 92 8.31 18.80 -12.76
N GLY A 93 8.13 18.19 -11.58
CA GLY A 93 7.91 18.84 -10.29
C GLY A 93 6.50 19.41 -10.07
N TYR A 94 5.53 19.06 -10.92
CA TYR A 94 4.11 19.38 -10.78
C TYR A 94 3.30 18.14 -10.44
N VAL A 95 2.32 18.29 -9.56
CA VAL A 95 1.33 17.23 -9.32
C VAL A 95 0.37 17.21 -10.52
N VAL A 96 0.49 16.17 -11.34
CA VAL A 96 -0.33 15.97 -12.55
C VAL A 96 -1.53 15.06 -12.30
N GLY A 97 -1.47 14.28 -11.22
CA GLY A 97 -2.57 13.43 -10.77
C GLY A 97 -2.51 13.16 -9.29
N THR A 98 -3.66 12.76 -8.75
CA THR A 98 -3.78 12.29 -7.37
C THR A 98 -4.85 11.21 -7.32
N TYR A 99 -4.73 10.31 -6.34
CA TYR A 99 -5.75 9.30 -6.06
C TYR A 99 -5.94 9.13 -4.55
N CYS A 100 -7.19 9.19 -4.10
CA CYS A 100 -7.57 8.98 -2.71
C CYS A 100 -8.04 7.54 -2.51
N SER A 101 -7.30 6.76 -1.73
CA SER A 101 -7.63 5.36 -1.46
C SER A 101 -8.01 5.11 -0.01
N ARG A 102 -8.88 4.12 0.17
CA ARG A 102 -9.25 3.54 1.46
C ARG A 102 -8.36 2.34 1.81
N ASP A 103 -7.49 1.90 0.89
CA ASP A 103 -6.57 0.79 1.08
C ASP A 103 -5.39 1.19 1.95
N ARG A 104 -5.03 0.29 2.87
CA ARG A 104 -3.91 0.51 3.78
C ARG A 104 -2.54 0.31 3.11
N THR A 105 -2.54 -0.25 1.91
CA THR A 105 -1.34 -0.67 1.16
C THR A 105 -1.34 0.01 -0.20
N ASP A 106 -0.17 0.39 -0.68
CA ASP A 106 -0.04 1.04 -1.99
C ASP A 106 -0.19 0.06 -3.18
N GLN A 107 -0.17 -1.25 -2.91
CA GLN A 107 -0.24 -2.28 -3.94
C GLN A 107 -1.48 -2.17 -4.84
N HIS A 108 -2.60 -1.70 -4.32
CA HIS A 108 -3.87 -1.60 -5.05
C HIS A 108 -4.19 -0.18 -5.53
N THR A 109 -3.28 0.79 -5.32
CA THR A 109 -3.56 2.20 -5.61
C THR A 109 -3.01 2.66 -6.95
N LEU A 110 -1.98 2.00 -7.50
CA LEU A 110 -1.37 2.39 -8.77
C LEU A 110 -2.34 2.27 -9.95
N VAL A 111 -2.95 1.10 -10.15
CA VAL A 111 -3.85 0.88 -11.31
C VAL A 111 -5.01 1.87 -11.32
N PRO A 112 -5.78 2.07 -10.24
CA PRO A 112 -6.84 3.08 -10.22
C PRO A 112 -6.33 4.51 -10.46
N ALA A 113 -5.17 4.88 -9.87
CA ALA A 113 -4.60 6.21 -10.04
C ALA A 113 -4.16 6.48 -11.48
N MET A 114 -3.55 5.49 -12.15
CA MET A 114 -3.12 5.60 -13.54
C MET A 114 -4.31 5.65 -14.50
N GLU A 115 -5.38 4.88 -14.25
CA GLU A 115 -6.62 4.97 -15.04
C GLU A 115 -7.28 6.34 -14.91
N GLN A 116 -7.38 6.87 -13.69
CA GLN A 116 -7.93 8.19 -13.44
C GLN A 116 -7.10 9.29 -14.13
N LEU A 117 -5.76 9.18 -14.08
CA LEU A 117 -4.85 10.10 -14.75
C LEU A 117 -5.04 10.07 -16.28
N ARG A 118 -5.06 8.86 -16.86
CA ARG A 118 -5.25 8.68 -18.30
C ARG A 118 -6.58 9.24 -18.78
N GLN A 119 -7.67 8.98 -18.05
CA GLN A 119 -9.00 9.52 -18.41
C GLN A 119 -9.01 11.05 -18.44
N ARG A 120 -8.20 11.70 -17.60
CA ARG A 120 -8.08 13.16 -17.54
C ARG A 120 -7.13 13.74 -18.59
N LEU A 121 -5.99 13.08 -18.84
CA LEU A 121 -4.95 13.59 -19.74
C LEU A 121 -5.12 13.16 -21.19
N GLY A 122 -5.81 12.05 -21.46
CA GLY A 122 -6.02 11.52 -22.81
C GLY A 122 -4.79 10.80 -23.39
N PHE A 123 -3.71 10.63 -22.64
CA PHE A 123 -2.50 9.91 -23.06
C PHE A 123 -1.92 9.04 -21.93
N ASP A 124 -1.03 8.12 -22.30
CA ASP A 124 -0.28 7.26 -21.39
C ASP A 124 1.20 7.71 -21.32
N TYR A 125 1.79 7.66 -20.12
CA TYR A 125 3.23 7.91 -19.93
C TYR A 125 4.07 6.73 -20.47
N GLN A 126 5.29 7.01 -20.91
CA GLN A 126 6.19 5.94 -21.38
C GLN A 126 6.68 5.02 -20.25
N GLY A 127 6.69 5.50 -19.01
CA GLY A 127 7.13 4.72 -17.87
C GLY A 127 6.71 5.34 -16.55
N VAL A 128 6.68 4.52 -15.51
CA VAL A 128 6.26 4.90 -14.16
C VAL A 128 7.34 4.48 -13.17
N CYS A 129 7.81 5.45 -12.36
CA CYS A 129 8.71 5.18 -11.24
C CYS A 129 7.96 5.20 -9.92
N ALA A 130 8.10 4.15 -9.13
CA ALA A 130 7.36 4.01 -7.88
C ALA A 130 8.18 3.29 -6.79
N ASP A 131 7.79 3.52 -5.53
CA ASP A 131 8.41 2.89 -4.37
C ASP A 131 8.08 1.39 -4.27
N SER A 132 8.76 0.70 -3.36
CA SER A 132 8.56 -0.74 -3.16
C SER A 132 7.21 -1.14 -2.60
N GLY A 133 6.40 -0.18 -2.15
CA GLY A 133 5.00 -0.40 -1.80
C GLY A 133 4.16 -0.89 -2.99
N TYR A 134 4.56 -0.55 -4.23
CA TYR A 134 3.85 -0.90 -5.45
C TYR A 134 4.35 -2.19 -6.13
N ASP A 135 5.31 -2.90 -5.54
CA ASP A 135 5.84 -4.17 -6.06
C ASP A 135 4.82 -5.31 -5.89
N CYS A 136 3.91 -5.43 -6.85
CA CYS A 136 2.93 -6.50 -6.95
C CYS A 136 2.70 -6.91 -8.42
N LEU A 137 2.28 -8.17 -8.63
CA LEU A 137 2.07 -8.73 -9.96
C LEU A 137 1.01 -7.98 -10.77
N GLU A 138 -0.03 -7.49 -10.10
CA GLU A 138 -1.13 -6.75 -10.72
C GLU A 138 -0.64 -5.45 -11.37
N ASN A 139 0.16 -4.66 -10.65
CA ASN A 139 0.74 -3.42 -11.17
C ASN A 139 1.66 -3.68 -12.36
N TYR A 140 2.52 -4.71 -12.31
CA TYR A 140 3.40 -5.02 -13.44
C TYR A 140 2.62 -5.44 -14.69
N ARG A 141 1.59 -6.27 -14.55
CA ARG A 141 0.74 -6.69 -15.67
C ARG A 141 0.00 -5.50 -16.30
N TYR A 142 -0.49 -4.60 -15.46
CA TYR A 142 -1.14 -3.38 -15.92
C TYR A 142 -0.18 -2.51 -16.75
N LEU A 143 1.02 -2.24 -16.22
CA LEU A 143 2.02 -1.42 -16.90
C LEU A 143 2.48 -2.06 -18.22
N GLU A 144 2.78 -3.37 -18.23
CA GLU A 144 3.16 -4.10 -19.45
C GLU A 144 2.01 -4.11 -20.47
N GLY A 145 0.77 -4.35 -20.03
CA GLY A 145 -0.41 -4.33 -20.88
C GLY A 145 -0.72 -2.95 -21.50
N ARG A 146 -0.16 -1.88 -20.93
CA ARG A 146 -0.23 -0.51 -21.47
C ARG A 146 1.06 -0.07 -22.18
N GLY A 147 2.06 -0.95 -22.29
CA GLY A 147 3.34 -0.62 -22.92
C GLY A 147 4.16 0.40 -22.12
N MET A 148 3.97 0.47 -20.80
CA MET A 148 4.68 1.39 -19.90
C MET A 148 5.85 0.69 -19.22
N ASP A 149 7.03 1.32 -19.21
CA ASP A 149 8.18 0.83 -18.46
C ASP A 149 7.93 0.90 -16.95
N ALA A 150 8.10 -0.23 -16.27
CA ALA A 150 8.06 -0.28 -14.81
C ALA A 150 9.44 0.02 -14.21
N TYR A 151 9.57 1.16 -13.54
CA TYR A 151 10.72 1.53 -12.70
C TYR A 151 10.34 1.39 -11.22
N ILE A 152 9.82 0.23 -10.83
CA ILE A 152 9.35 -0.04 -9.47
C ILE A 152 10.47 -0.72 -8.68
N LYS A 153 10.85 -0.13 -7.55
CA LYS A 153 11.82 -0.72 -6.64
C LYS A 153 11.27 -2.01 -6.04
N THR A 154 11.94 -3.15 -6.18
CA THR A 154 11.43 -4.39 -5.56
C THR A 154 11.53 -4.34 -4.04
N GLN A 155 10.60 -4.98 -3.32
CA GLN A 155 10.59 -5.01 -1.84
C GLN A 155 11.87 -5.59 -1.25
N THR A 156 12.49 -6.52 -1.97
CA THR A 156 13.72 -7.17 -1.54
C THR A 156 14.99 -6.42 -1.97
N TYR A 157 14.89 -5.34 -2.74
CA TYR A 157 16.02 -4.64 -3.35
C TYR A 157 17.15 -4.29 -2.37
N GLU A 158 16.86 -3.57 -1.28
CA GLU A 158 17.90 -3.18 -0.31
C GLU A 158 18.43 -4.37 0.50
N GLN A 159 17.57 -5.34 0.80
CA GLN A 159 17.97 -6.54 1.53
C GLN A 159 18.92 -7.40 0.68
N ASN A 160 18.65 -7.49 -0.62
CA ASN A 160 19.43 -8.28 -1.57
C ASN A 160 20.83 -7.71 -1.82
N LYS A 161 21.10 -6.43 -1.52
CA LYS A 161 22.47 -5.89 -1.57
C LYS A 161 23.38 -6.49 -0.51
N LYS A 162 22.82 -6.91 0.64
CA LYS A 162 23.61 -7.41 1.77
C LYS A 162 24.30 -8.74 1.42
N ARG A 163 25.63 -8.82 1.64
CA ARG A 163 26.44 -10.03 1.37
C ARG A 163 25.85 -11.31 1.96
N LYS A 164 25.28 -11.22 3.17
CA LYS A 164 24.62 -12.34 3.86
C LYS A 164 23.44 -12.91 3.06
N VAL A 165 22.63 -12.06 2.42
CA VAL A 165 21.45 -12.46 1.64
C VAL A 165 21.84 -13.01 0.27
N ARG A 166 22.83 -12.39 -0.37
CA ARG A 166 23.40 -12.85 -1.66
C ARG A 166 24.04 -14.24 -1.56
N LYS A 167 24.60 -14.57 -0.40
CA LYS A 167 25.22 -15.89 -0.15
C LYS A 167 24.29 -16.88 0.55
N ASP A 168 23.02 -16.53 0.79
CA ASP A 168 22.08 -17.41 1.49
C ASP A 168 21.58 -18.52 0.54
N PRO A 169 21.97 -19.80 0.71
CA PRO A 169 21.48 -20.91 -0.13
C PRO A 169 19.97 -21.16 0.09
N GLY A 170 19.41 -20.57 1.14
CA GLY A 170 17.99 -20.59 1.45
C GLY A 170 17.14 -19.66 0.59
N ASN A 171 17.73 -18.60 0.03
CA ASN A 171 17.02 -17.55 -0.68
C ASN A 171 16.57 -18.01 -2.07
N LYS A 172 15.31 -17.75 -2.42
CA LYS A 172 14.72 -18.06 -3.73
C LYS A 172 15.48 -17.43 -4.90
N LEU A 173 16.03 -16.23 -4.69
CA LEU A 173 16.77 -15.50 -5.73
C LEU A 173 18.14 -16.11 -6.03
N ASN A 174 18.64 -16.97 -5.15
CA ASN A 174 19.89 -17.72 -5.35
C ASN A 174 19.63 -19.13 -5.89
N MET A 175 18.43 -19.40 -6.40
CA MET A 175 18.05 -20.65 -7.05
C MET A 175 17.82 -20.43 -8.53
N THR A 176 18.03 -21.47 -9.34
CA THR A 176 17.76 -21.42 -10.78
C THR A 176 16.39 -21.98 -11.07
N TYR A 177 15.54 -21.23 -11.77
CA TYR A 177 14.24 -21.70 -12.23
C TYR A 177 14.34 -22.24 -13.67
N ASP A 178 13.83 -23.47 -13.88
CA ASP A 178 13.67 -24.09 -15.20
C ASP A 178 12.19 -23.99 -15.60
N GLY A 179 11.88 -23.01 -16.46
CA GLY A 179 10.51 -22.76 -16.92
C GLY A 179 9.91 -23.87 -17.78
N LYS A 180 10.73 -24.70 -18.45
CA LYS A 180 10.23 -25.82 -19.26
C LYS A 180 9.70 -26.96 -18.39
N LYS A 181 10.35 -27.18 -17.24
CA LYS A 181 10.01 -28.27 -16.31
C LYS A 181 9.25 -27.82 -15.07
N ASP A 182 9.01 -26.51 -14.96
CA ASP A 182 8.39 -25.84 -13.82
C ASP A 182 9.02 -26.26 -12.48
N GLN A 183 10.34 -26.10 -12.40
CA GLN A 183 11.19 -26.64 -11.33
C GLN A 183 12.24 -25.62 -10.88
N LEU A 184 12.56 -25.65 -9.59
CA LEU A 184 13.67 -24.88 -9.02
C LEU A 184 14.85 -25.79 -8.73
N ARG A 185 16.07 -25.33 -9.00
CA ARG A 185 17.32 -25.99 -8.62
C ARG A 185 18.01 -25.16 -7.54
N CYS A 186 18.26 -25.78 -6.39
CA CYS A 186 18.96 -25.12 -5.29
C CYS A 186 20.49 -25.23 -5.41
N ALA A 187 21.23 -24.57 -4.53
CA ALA A 187 22.71 -24.57 -4.50
C ALA A 187 23.34 -25.97 -4.35
N ASN A 188 22.60 -26.97 -3.84
CA ASN A 188 23.04 -28.37 -3.77
C ASN A 188 22.67 -29.19 -5.02
N ASN A 189 22.26 -28.53 -6.10
CA ASN A 189 21.69 -29.14 -7.31
C ASN A 189 20.43 -29.99 -7.11
N THR A 190 19.86 -30.02 -5.90
CA THR A 190 18.57 -30.67 -5.61
C THR A 190 17.45 -29.92 -6.32
N VAL A 191 16.57 -30.68 -6.98
CA VAL A 191 15.38 -30.18 -7.66
C VAL A 191 14.22 -30.07 -6.69
N LEU A 192 13.53 -28.93 -6.72
CA LEU A 192 12.24 -28.69 -6.08
C LEU A 192 11.18 -28.68 -7.18
N HIS A 193 10.18 -29.55 -7.05
CA HIS A 193 9.10 -29.68 -8.01
C HIS A 193 7.90 -28.84 -7.58
N ASN A 194 7.24 -28.19 -8.54
CA ASN A 194 5.93 -27.62 -8.29
C ASN A 194 4.96 -28.73 -7.87
N THR A 195 4.24 -28.51 -6.77
CA THR A 195 3.24 -29.43 -6.24
C THR A 195 1.88 -29.34 -6.93
N GLY A 196 1.71 -28.39 -7.87
CA GLY A 196 0.44 -28.07 -8.53
C GLY A 196 -0.53 -27.25 -7.67
N ARG A 197 -0.21 -27.06 -6.38
CA ARG A 197 -1.01 -26.22 -5.48
C ARG A 197 -0.72 -24.75 -5.77
N LYS A 198 -1.72 -24.06 -6.32
CA LYS A 198 -1.65 -22.65 -6.73
C LYS A 198 -2.58 -21.80 -5.87
N GLY A 199 -2.03 -20.72 -5.31
CA GLY A 199 -2.81 -19.66 -4.67
C GLY A 199 -3.56 -18.79 -5.68
N SER A 200 -4.48 -17.96 -5.21
CA SER A 200 -5.25 -17.05 -6.06
C SER A 200 -4.38 -16.04 -6.83
N ASP A 201 -3.24 -15.66 -6.26
CA ASP A 201 -2.22 -14.75 -6.83
C ASP A 201 -1.25 -15.44 -7.81
N GLY A 202 -1.43 -16.74 -8.03
CA GLY A 202 -0.54 -17.55 -8.87
C GLY A 202 0.72 -18.05 -8.17
N THR A 203 0.85 -17.84 -6.85
CA THR A 203 1.94 -18.39 -6.06
C THR A 203 1.78 -19.91 -5.93
N CYS A 204 2.82 -20.65 -6.30
CA CYS A 204 2.84 -22.11 -6.25
C CYS A 204 3.73 -22.61 -5.10
N LEU A 205 3.42 -23.80 -4.58
CA LEU A 205 4.25 -24.48 -3.58
C LEU A 205 5.23 -25.44 -4.26
N TYR A 206 6.52 -25.31 -3.92
CA TYR A 206 7.62 -26.11 -4.46
C TYR A 206 8.29 -26.94 -3.37
N ASP A 207 8.45 -28.24 -3.63
CA ASP A 207 8.97 -29.22 -2.67
C ASP A 207 10.14 -30.02 -3.23
N ALA A 208 11.21 -30.13 -2.43
CA ALA A 208 12.24 -31.13 -2.64
C ALA A 208 11.74 -32.49 -2.12
N LYS A 209 11.93 -33.56 -2.89
CA LYS A 209 11.58 -34.93 -2.46
C LYS A 209 12.76 -35.69 -1.83
N ARG A 210 13.99 -35.26 -2.10
CA ARG A 210 15.25 -35.88 -1.65
C ARG A 210 16.36 -34.83 -1.52
N GLY A 211 17.54 -35.24 -1.05
CA GLY A 211 18.74 -34.40 -1.10
C GLY A 211 18.85 -33.31 -0.02
N CYS A 212 17.94 -33.23 0.96
CA CYS A 212 18.04 -32.26 2.06
C CYS A 212 18.54 -32.85 3.39
N VAL A 213 18.44 -34.17 3.62
CA VAL A 213 18.69 -34.79 4.94
C VAL A 213 20.19 -34.75 5.32
N GLY A 214 21.08 -34.97 4.36
CA GLY A 214 22.55 -34.86 4.53
C GLY A 214 23.20 -33.68 3.80
N CYS A 215 22.42 -32.65 3.45
CA CYS A 215 22.92 -31.53 2.67
C CYS A 215 23.84 -30.61 3.50
N ALA A 216 25.04 -30.32 3.01
CA ALA A 216 25.98 -29.40 3.66
C ALA A 216 25.39 -28.01 3.91
N TYR A 217 24.50 -27.55 3.02
CA TYR A 217 23.82 -26.26 3.15
C TYR A 217 22.61 -26.28 4.07
N ARG A 218 22.19 -27.43 4.62
CA ARG A 218 20.90 -27.58 5.33
C ARG A 218 20.69 -26.54 6.44
N ARG A 219 21.67 -26.36 7.33
CA ARG A 219 21.61 -25.41 8.45
C ARG A 219 21.43 -23.96 7.99
N ALA A 220 22.09 -23.58 6.89
CA ALA A 220 21.98 -22.23 6.32
C ALA A 220 20.73 -22.06 5.44
N CYS A 221 20.25 -23.12 4.81
CA CYS A 221 19.17 -23.11 3.83
C CYS A 221 17.77 -23.20 4.46
N MET A 222 17.62 -23.96 5.55
CA MET A 222 16.35 -24.25 6.22
C MET A 222 16.39 -23.69 7.66
N LYS A 223 15.77 -22.53 7.86
CA LYS A 223 15.75 -21.79 9.15
C LYS A 223 14.33 -21.79 9.75
N GLY A 224 14.22 -21.61 11.06
CA GLY A 224 12.93 -21.52 11.76
C GLY A 224 12.06 -22.76 11.56
N GLN A 225 10.78 -22.59 11.17
CA GLN A 225 9.87 -23.72 10.95
C GLN A 225 10.33 -24.65 9.83
N ALA A 226 11.06 -24.15 8.83
CA ALA A 226 11.61 -24.99 7.77
C ALA A 226 12.66 -25.97 8.30
N ALA A 227 13.39 -25.65 9.38
CA ALA A 227 14.41 -26.54 9.96
C ALA A 227 13.81 -27.85 10.51
N LYS A 228 12.53 -27.81 10.93
CA LYS A 228 11.78 -28.97 11.42
C LYS A 228 11.33 -29.92 10.32
N GLN A 229 11.38 -29.49 9.05
CA GLN A 229 10.93 -30.28 7.91
C GLN A 229 12.06 -31.18 7.39
N ARG A 230 11.72 -32.40 6.95
CA ARG A 230 12.72 -33.32 6.38
C ARG A 230 13.31 -32.79 5.06
N PHE A 231 12.47 -32.18 4.23
CA PHE A 231 12.85 -31.60 2.93
C PHE A 231 12.43 -30.14 2.80
N LYS A 232 13.10 -29.41 1.92
CA LYS A 232 12.80 -28.00 1.66
C LYS A 232 11.45 -27.86 0.95
N ARG A 233 10.63 -26.97 1.49
CA ARG A 233 9.34 -26.53 0.96
C ARG A 233 9.32 -25.01 0.94
N MET A 234 8.87 -24.42 -0.16
CA MET A 234 8.80 -22.96 -0.29
C MET A 234 7.73 -22.51 -1.29
N GLN A 235 7.25 -21.29 -1.11
CA GLN A 235 6.38 -20.61 -2.06
C GLN A 235 7.20 -19.87 -3.11
N TYR A 236 6.78 -19.95 -4.36
CA TYR A 236 7.41 -19.27 -5.49
C TYR A 236 6.36 -18.95 -6.56
N ASN A 237 6.42 -17.73 -7.09
CA ASN A 237 5.55 -17.28 -8.17
C ASN A 237 6.44 -16.93 -9.37
N PRO A 238 6.59 -17.84 -10.36
CA PRO A 238 7.55 -17.65 -11.45
C PRO A 238 7.25 -16.38 -12.26
N VAL A 239 5.98 -16.09 -12.51
CA VAL A 239 5.55 -14.90 -13.25
C VAL A 239 5.91 -13.63 -12.49
N ALA A 240 5.63 -13.57 -11.18
CA ALA A 240 5.97 -12.40 -10.39
C ALA A 240 7.49 -12.18 -10.28
N GLU A 241 8.29 -13.25 -10.20
CA GLU A 241 9.76 -13.12 -10.19
C GLU A 241 10.32 -12.68 -11.55
N GLU A 242 9.71 -13.08 -12.66
CA GLU A 242 10.07 -12.58 -13.99
C GLU A 242 9.85 -11.06 -14.09
N TYR A 243 8.68 -10.56 -13.69
CA TYR A 243 8.42 -9.12 -13.67
C TYR A 243 9.35 -8.36 -12.74
N ARG A 244 9.66 -8.92 -11.56
CA ARG A 244 10.63 -8.33 -10.63
C ARG A 244 12.04 -8.29 -11.23
N ALA A 245 12.43 -9.29 -12.01
CA ALA A 245 13.70 -9.30 -12.73
C ALA A 245 13.74 -8.23 -13.82
N LYS A 246 12.67 -8.08 -14.62
CA LYS A 246 12.53 -7.01 -15.61
C LYS A 246 12.60 -5.62 -14.94
N SER A 247 11.81 -5.39 -13.88
CA SER A 247 11.82 -4.13 -13.13
C SER A 247 13.18 -3.87 -12.49
N LEU A 248 13.87 -4.91 -11.99
CA LEU A 248 15.22 -4.78 -11.46
C LEU A 248 16.20 -4.30 -12.54
N ALA A 249 16.16 -4.89 -13.73
CA ALA A 249 16.98 -4.45 -14.86
C ALA A 249 16.70 -2.98 -15.21
N ASN A 250 15.42 -2.61 -15.28
CA ASN A 250 14.99 -1.23 -15.54
C ASN A 250 15.55 -0.25 -14.50
N ILE A 251 15.35 -0.49 -13.20
CA ILE A 251 15.80 0.45 -12.15
C ILE A 251 17.34 0.53 -11.99
N THR A 252 18.07 -0.43 -12.55
CA THR A 252 19.54 -0.45 -12.57
C THR A 252 20.15 0.14 -13.84
N SER A 253 19.37 0.33 -14.89
CA SER A 253 19.80 1.08 -16.08
C SER A 253 20.06 2.55 -15.72
N GLU A 254 20.85 3.25 -16.54
CA GLU A 254 21.13 4.69 -16.38
C GLU A 254 19.83 5.50 -16.25
N LYS A 255 18.91 5.33 -17.22
CA LYS A 255 17.57 5.94 -17.20
C LYS A 255 16.79 5.60 -15.93
N GLY A 256 16.89 4.37 -15.43
CA GLY A 256 16.20 3.95 -14.21
C GLY A 256 16.82 4.49 -12.92
N VAL A 257 18.14 4.68 -12.86
CA VAL A 257 18.80 5.37 -11.74
C VAL A 257 18.33 6.81 -11.69
N GLU A 258 18.33 7.48 -12.85
CA GLU A 258 17.89 8.86 -13.02
C GLU A 258 16.39 9.03 -12.67
N ALA A 259 15.53 8.14 -13.17
CA ALA A 259 14.11 8.15 -12.85
C ALA A 259 13.87 7.99 -11.33
N ARG A 260 14.64 7.13 -10.66
CA ARG A 260 14.53 6.95 -9.20
C ARG A 260 15.00 8.17 -8.41
N LEU A 261 16.07 8.84 -8.84
CA LEU A 261 16.53 10.09 -8.23
C LEU A 261 15.48 11.19 -8.39
N ASN A 262 14.99 11.38 -9.61
CA ASN A 262 13.93 12.34 -9.91
C ASN A 262 12.66 12.05 -9.12
N ARG A 263 12.21 10.79 -9.06
CA ARG A 263 11.07 10.38 -8.22
C ARG A 263 11.28 10.77 -6.76
N SER A 264 12.49 10.57 -6.22
CA SER A 264 12.80 10.98 -4.83
C SER A 264 12.66 12.48 -4.64
N ILE A 265 13.29 13.27 -5.50
CA ILE A 265 13.27 14.73 -5.42
C ILE A 265 11.84 15.26 -5.58
N GLN A 266 11.13 14.77 -6.59
CA GLN A 266 9.84 15.31 -7.01
C GLN A 266 8.68 14.83 -6.12
N ALA A 267 8.58 13.53 -5.85
CA ALA A 267 7.47 13.00 -5.06
C ALA A 267 7.58 13.45 -3.59
N GLU A 268 8.75 13.32 -2.97
CA GLU A 268 8.96 13.77 -1.59
C GLU A 268 8.84 15.29 -1.49
N GLY A 269 9.41 16.04 -2.45
CA GLY A 269 9.25 17.48 -2.53
C GLY A 269 7.79 17.93 -2.60
N SER A 270 6.95 17.23 -3.38
CA SER A 270 5.50 17.53 -3.45
C SER A 270 4.80 17.32 -2.11
N PHE A 271 5.11 16.22 -1.41
CA PHE A 271 4.51 15.92 -0.12
C PHE A 271 5.01 16.87 0.97
N THR A 272 6.31 17.19 1.00
CA THR A 272 6.89 18.13 1.98
C THR A 272 6.33 19.53 1.79
N LEU A 273 6.19 20.01 0.55
CA LEU A 273 5.57 21.32 0.29
C LEU A 273 4.14 21.38 0.87
N ILE A 274 3.32 20.36 0.62
CA ILE A 274 1.92 20.36 1.09
C ILE A 274 1.83 20.13 2.61
N LYS A 275 2.58 19.17 3.15
CA LYS A 275 2.43 18.77 4.55
C LYS A 275 3.14 19.73 5.48
N ASP A 276 4.38 20.11 5.17
CA ASP A 276 5.20 20.91 6.08
C ASP A 276 5.09 22.40 5.79
N ALA A 277 5.24 22.82 4.53
CA ALA A 277 5.23 24.25 4.21
C ALA A 277 3.82 24.86 4.22
N LEU A 278 2.82 24.16 3.65
CA LEU A 278 1.41 24.56 3.75
C LEU A 278 0.74 24.11 5.06
N GLY A 279 1.43 23.32 5.88
CA GLY A 279 0.98 22.95 7.22
C GLY A 279 -0.16 21.93 7.26
N LEU A 280 -0.40 21.14 6.19
CA LEU A 280 -1.42 20.11 6.25
C LEU A 280 -1.02 18.98 7.20
N ARG A 281 -1.69 18.91 8.35
CA ARG A 281 -1.56 17.83 9.34
C ARG A 281 -2.74 16.87 9.35
N ARG A 282 -3.94 17.37 9.05
CA ARG A 282 -5.21 16.62 9.03
C ARG A 282 -6.13 17.25 8.00
N PHE A 283 -6.97 16.43 7.38
CA PHE A 283 -8.07 16.92 6.56
C PHE A 283 -9.13 17.59 7.43
N LEU A 284 -9.71 18.66 6.91
CA LEU A 284 -10.80 19.41 7.55
C LEU A 284 -12.17 18.80 7.23
N THR A 285 -12.25 18.06 6.11
CA THR A 285 -13.46 17.41 5.63
C THR A 285 -13.49 15.90 5.93
N LYS A 286 -14.67 15.30 5.79
CA LYS A 286 -14.93 13.87 5.95
C LYS A 286 -15.58 13.30 4.69
N GLY A 287 -15.44 12.00 4.48
CA GLY A 287 -15.88 11.32 3.28
C GLY A 287 -14.84 11.41 2.17
N MET A 288 -14.69 10.32 1.42
CA MET A 288 -13.59 10.15 0.47
C MET A 288 -13.58 11.24 -0.61
N ALA A 289 -14.75 11.63 -1.12
CA ALA A 289 -14.91 12.65 -2.16
C ALA A 289 -14.50 14.05 -1.67
N ASN A 290 -14.87 14.41 -0.44
CA ASN A 290 -14.51 15.72 0.10
C ASN A 290 -13.02 15.80 0.43
N VAL A 291 -12.46 14.72 0.98
CA VAL A 291 -11.02 14.61 1.26
C VAL A 291 -10.21 14.66 -0.03
N GLU A 292 -10.65 13.98 -1.09
CA GLU A 292 -10.01 14.09 -2.40
C GLU A 292 -10.09 15.51 -2.97
N THR A 293 -11.23 16.18 -2.82
CA THR A 293 -11.40 17.58 -3.26
C THR A 293 -10.47 18.52 -2.50
N GLU A 294 -10.40 18.40 -1.17
CA GLU A 294 -9.50 19.17 -0.32
C GLU A 294 -8.03 18.95 -0.73
N TRP A 295 -7.65 17.71 -1.02
CA TRP A 295 -6.30 17.38 -1.48
C TRP A 295 -5.98 17.94 -2.88
N ILE A 296 -6.94 17.92 -3.81
CA ILE A 296 -6.79 18.52 -5.14
C ILE A 296 -6.53 20.03 -5.02
N LEU A 297 -7.29 20.74 -4.16
CA LEU A 297 -7.07 22.16 -3.93
C LEU A 297 -5.66 22.47 -3.41
N LEU A 298 -5.14 21.63 -2.51
CA LEU A 298 -3.77 21.75 -1.99
C LEU A 298 -2.73 21.46 -3.08
N CYS A 299 -2.97 20.47 -3.94
CA CYS A 299 -2.11 20.19 -5.09
C CYS A 299 -2.08 21.35 -6.09
N MET A 300 -3.23 21.98 -6.35
CA MET A 300 -3.32 23.18 -7.20
C MET A 300 -2.54 24.34 -6.60
N ALA A 301 -2.66 24.59 -5.30
CA ALA A 301 -1.90 25.61 -4.59
C ALA A 301 -0.38 25.35 -4.67
N ALA A 302 0.04 24.09 -4.44
CA ALA A 302 1.43 23.66 -4.58
C ALA A 302 1.97 23.88 -6.01
N ASN A 303 1.18 23.52 -7.03
CA ASN A 303 1.53 23.75 -8.43
C ASN A 303 1.64 25.25 -8.77
N ALA A 304 0.74 26.09 -8.24
CA ALA A 304 0.80 27.54 -8.45
C ALA A 304 2.06 28.16 -7.83
N LEU A 305 2.44 27.74 -6.61
CA LEU A 305 3.70 28.15 -5.97
C LEU A 305 4.91 27.71 -6.78
N ARG A 306 4.90 26.47 -7.30
CA ARG A 306 5.96 25.94 -8.16
C ARG A 306 6.09 26.75 -9.45
N LEU A 307 4.97 27.06 -10.10
CA LEU A 307 4.92 27.88 -11.31
C LEU A 307 5.49 29.28 -11.05
N GLN A 308 5.04 29.94 -9.98
CA GLN A 308 5.54 31.25 -9.59
C GLN A 308 7.06 31.25 -9.32
N ALA A 309 7.57 30.20 -8.68
CA ALA A 309 9.00 30.03 -8.43
C ALA A 309 9.79 29.84 -9.73
N LYS A 310 9.27 29.06 -10.69
CA LYS A 310 9.89 28.91 -12.02
C LYS A 310 9.91 30.24 -12.78
N ILE A 311 8.83 31.01 -12.76
CA ILE A 311 8.77 32.34 -13.38
C ILE A 311 9.83 33.28 -12.78
N ARG A 312 9.89 33.39 -11.45
CA ARG A 312 10.85 34.28 -10.76
C ARG A 312 12.31 33.92 -11.01
N SER A 313 12.59 32.64 -11.24
CA SER A 313 13.95 32.15 -11.52
C SER A 313 14.26 32.04 -13.02
N GLY A 314 13.39 32.56 -13.92
CA GLY A 314 13.63 32.51 -15.37
C GLY A 314 13.56 31.10 -15.98
N ARG A 315 12.96 30.13 -15.28
CA ARG A 315 12.90 28.71 -15.68
C ARG A 315 11.54 28.27 -16.20
N LEU A 316 10.71 29.21 -16.68
CA LEU A 316 9.42 28.86 -17.27
C LEU A 316 9.64 28.01 -18.54
N GLY A 317 8.89 26.93 -18.68
CA GLY A 317 9.02 26.00 -19.81
C GLY A 317 10.20 25.01 -19.70
N ILE A 318 11.12 25.21 -18.75
CA ILE A 318 12.24 24.28 -18.53
C ILE A 318 11.75 23.11 -17.66
N PRO A 319 11.84 21.85 -18.13
CA PRO A 319 11.43 20.70 -17.34
C PRO A 319 12.24 20.59 -16.05
N THR A 320 11.59 20.24 -14.93
CA THR A 320 12.36 19.87 -13.73
C THR A 320 12.80 18.43 -13.90
N TRP A 321 14.02 18.22 -14.38
CA TRP A 321 14.59 16.89 -14.49
C TRP A 321 16.07 16.94 -14.14
N TYR A 322 16.48 16.13 -13.17
CA TYR A 322 17.87 15.99 -12.77
C TYR A 322 18.53 14.92 -13.64
N HIS A 323 19.56 15.32 -14.40
CA HIS A 323 20.41 14.41 -15.16
C HIS A 323 21.66 14.05 -14.35
N LEU A 324 22.11 12.81 -14.45
CA LEU A 324 23.30 12.33 -13.72
C LEU A 324 24.62 12.89 -14.27
N ASP A 325 24.67 13.23 -15.56
CA ASP A 325 25.92 13.50 -16.30
C ASP A 325 26.03 14.90 -16.90
N THR A 326 25.17 15.85 -16.51
CA THR A 326 25.37 17.26 -16.86
C THR A 326 25.86 18.01 -15.64
N ALA A 327 27.04 18.63 -15.74
CA ALA A 327 27.41 19.74 -14.87
C ALA A 327 26.21 20.68 -14.74
N ASP A 328 25.95 21.18 -13.53
CA ASP A 328 24.84 22.11 -13.33
C ASP A 328 25.06 23.27 -14.31
N PRO A 329 24.06 23.71 -15.11
CA PRO A 329 24.21 24.92 -15.92
C PRO A 329 24.62 26.15 -15.10
N LEU A 330 24.50 26.08 -13.76
CA LEU A 330 24.99 27.07 -12.81
C LEU A 330 26.49 26.96 -12.49
N ASP A 331 27.16 25.83 -12.78
CA ASP A 331 28.61 25.68 -12.62
C ASP A 331 29.39 26.42 -13.73
N GLU A 332 28.74 26.78 -14.84
CA GLU A 332 29.33 27.61 -15.91
C GLU A 332 29.13 29.13 -15.68
N ALA A 333 28.47 29.53 -14.58
CA ALA A 333 28.14 30.92 -14.26
C ALA A 333 28.91 31.50 -13.06
N VAL A 334 30.11 30.97 -12.76
CA VAL A 334 31.04 31.51 -11.75
C VAL A 334 32.33 32.01 -12.38
#